data_AF-A0A2S6QHM0-F1
#
_entry.id   AF-A0A2S6QHM0-F1
#
_cell.length_a   1.000
_cell.length_b   1.000
_cell.length_c   1.000
_cell.angle_alpha   90.00
_cell.angle_beta   90.00
_cell.angle_gamma   90.00
#
_symmetry.space_group_name_H-M   'P 1'
#
loop_
_entity.id
_entity.type
_entity.pdbx_description
1 polymer ?
#
loop_
_entity_poly.entity_id
_entity_poly.type
_entity_poly.pdbx_seq_one_letter_code
_entity_poly.pdbx_strand_id
1 'polypeptide(L)'
;MSMSRSNSTELIKIVESNAKHLLPTVKEIIRNGDTSQVSDEAVQNLLLASVRLFSSKIDNENRSIPAVPDGEMANATEVAVAINELMQAAGLNMFDLAMWTGRRDPGSRAS
;
A
#
# COMPACT_ATOMS: atom_id res chain seq x y z
N MET A 1 -31.93 -8.96 3.84
CA MET A 1 -30.50 -9.24 4.12
C MET A 1 -29.65 -9.69 2.91
N SER A 2 -30.19 -9.83 1.69
CA SER A 2 -29.41 -10.24 0.50
C SER A 2 -28.62 -9.09 -0.19
N MET A 3 -29.16 -7.87 -0.15
CA MET A 3 -28.64 -6.72 -0.91
C MET A 3 -27.25 -6.23 -0.45
N SER A 4 -26.94 -6.30 0.85
CA SER A 4 -25.65 -5.84 1.41
C SER A 4 -24.46 -6.72 1.00
N ARG A 5 -24.64 -8.05 0.89
CA ARG A 5 -23.57 -8.96 0.46
C ARG A 5 -23.29 -8.87 -1.04
N SER A 6 -24.33 -8.62 -1.85
CA SER A 6 -24.19 -8.38 -3.29
C SER A 6 -23.33 -7.15 -3.57
N ASN A 7 -23.56 -6.06 -2.82
CA ASN A 7 -22.77 -4.83 -2.96
C ASN A 7 -21.29 -5.03 -2.58
N SER A 8 -21.01 -5.71 -1.46
CA SER A 8 -19.61 -5.99 -1.06
C SER A 8 -18.87 -6.84 -2.10
N THR A 9 -19.54 -7.81 -2.72
CA THR A 9 -18.95 -8.67 -3.75
C THR A 9 -18.60 -7.87 -5.00
N GLU A 10 -19.46 -6.93 -5.39
CA GLU A 10 -19.22 -6.03 -6.52
C GLU A 10 -18.04 -5.08 -6.25
N LEU A 11 -18.00 -4.47 -5.05
CA LEU A 11 -16.88 -3.60 -4.65
C LEU A 11 -15.53 -4.34 -4.64
N ILE A 12 -15.50 -5.59 -4.17
CA ILE A 12 -14.29 -6.43 -4.21
C ILE A 12 -13.84 -6.66 -5.66
N LYS A 13 -14.76 -7.00 -6.56
CA LYS A 13 -14.44 -7.20 -7.98
C LYS A 13 -13.86 -5.93 -8.63
N ILE A 14 -14.39 -4.76 -8.28
CA ILE A 14 -13.87 -3.47 -8.77
C ILE A 14 -12.42 -3.29 -8.31
N VAL A 15 -12.13 -3.50 -7.03
CA VAL A 15 -10.76 -3.38 -6.49
C VAL A 15 -9.82 -4.36 -7.17
N GLU A 16 -10.20 -5.63 -7.29
CA GLU A 16 -9.37 -6.67 -7.91
C GLU A 16 -9.11 -6.41 -9.40
N SER A 17 -10.15 -5.99 -10.15
CA SER A 17 -10.01 -5.62 -11.56
C SER A 17 -9.09 -4.42 -11.73
N ASN A 18 -9.31 -3.35 -10.96
CA ASN A 18 -8.47 -2.16 -11.01
C ASN A 18 -7.02 -2.48 -10.67
N ALA A 19 -6.75 -3.24 -9.59
CA ALA A 19 -5.40 -3.64 -9.21
C ALA A 19 -4.68 -4.43 -10.32
N LYS A 20 -5.40 -5.35 -10.99
CA LYS A 20 -4.86 -6.15 -12.10
C LYS A 20 -4.43 -5.29 -13.30
N HIS A 21 -5.14 -4.21 -13.59
CA HIS A 21 -4.87 -3.35 -14.74
C HIS A 21 -3.93 -2.18 -14.40
N LEU A 22 -4.00 -1.66 -13.18
CA LEU A 22 -3.33 -0.41 -12.79
C LEU A 22 -1.80 -0.53 -12.79
N LEU A 23 -1.22 -1.56 -12.17
CA LEU A 23 0.24 -1.66 -12.07
C LEU A 23 0.91 -1.74 -13.46
N PRO A 24 0.46 -2.60 -14.40
CA PRO A 24 0.96 -2.57 -15.78
C PRO A 24 0.80 -1.22 -16.48
N THR A 25 -0.35 -0.55 -16.30
CA THR A 25 -0.60 0.77 -16.91
C THR A 25 0.34 1.85 -16.34
N VAL A 26 0.54 1.88 -15.02
CA VAL A 26 1.44 2.85 -14.36
C VAL A 26 2.88 2.62 -14.80
N LYS A 27 3.33 1.36 -14.92
CA LYS A 27 4.66 1.05 -15.44
C LYS A 27 4.88 1.62 -16.85
N GLU A 28 3.88 1.49 -17.71
CA GLU A 28 3.96 2.01 -19.07
C GLU A 28 4.01 3.55 -19.09
N ILE A 29 3.21 4.22 -18.24
CA ILE A 29 3.26 5.68 -18.07
C ILE A 29 4.66 6.13 -17.60
N ILE A 30 5.24 5.44 -16.61
CA ILE A 30 6.60 5.75 -16.12
C ILE A 30 7.63 5.53 -17.22
N ARG A 31 7.54 4.40 -17.94
CA ARG A 31 8.45 4.06 -19.05
C ARG A 31 8.42 5.10 -20.17
N ASN A 32 7.25 5.67 -20.43
CA ASN A 32 7.06 6.69 -21.46
C ASN A 32 7.39 8.12 -20.99
N GLY A 33 7.60 8.33 -19.68
CA GLY A 33 7.87 9.65 -19.11
C GLY A 33 6.61 10.53 -18.96
N ASP A 34 5.42 9.93 -19.01
CA ASP A 34 4.13 10.63 -19.05
C ASP A 34 3.56 10.91 -17.64
N THR A 35 4.39 10.84 -16.60
CA THR A 35 3.94 11.03 -15.20
C THR A 35 3.31 12.40 -14.96
N SER A 36 3.75 13.44 -15.69
CA SER A 36 3.17 14.79 -15.65
C SER A 36 1.72 14.86 -16.13
N GLN A 37 1.23 13.85 -16.85
CA GLN A 37 -0.15 13.77 -17.33
C GLN A 37 -1.10 13.13 -16.32
N VAL A 38 -0.56 12.48 -15.28
CA VAL A 38 -1.35 11.92 -14.18
C VAL A 38 -1.55 13.02 -13.15
N SER A 39 -2.80 13.29 -12.77
CA SER A 39 -3.07 14.31 -11.75
C SER A 39 -2.53 13.90 -10.38
N ASP A 40 -2.02 14.88 -9.63
CA ASP A 40 -1.54 14.65 -8.26
C ASP A 40 -2.63 14.03 -7.37
N GLU A 41 -3.88 14.46 -7.53
CA GLU A 41 -5.03 13.90 -6.79
C GLU A 41 -5.22 12.40 -7.07
N ALA A 42 -5.04 11.96 -8.31
CA ALA A 42 -5.12 10.54 -8.64
C ALA A 42 -4.01 9.77 -7.93
N VAL A 43 -2.76 10.26 -7.96
CA VAL A 43 -1.63 9.63 -7.28
C VAL A 43 -1.88 9.54 -5.76
N GLN A 44 -2.34 10.63 -5.15
CA GLN A 44 -2.66 10.71 -3.73
C GLN A 44 -3.75 9.69 -3.33
N ASN A 45 -4.83 9.62 -4.10
CA ASN A 45 -5.93 8.69 -3.85
C ASN A 45 -5.49 7.22 -3.97
N LEU A 46 -4.66 6.90 -4.97
CA LEU A 46 -4.12 5.54 -5.15
C LEU A 46 -3.22 5.13 -3.99
N LEU A 47 -2.34 6.02 -3.55
CA LEU A 47 -1.44 5.76 -2.42
C LEU A 47 -2.24 5.56 -1.13
N LEU A 48 -3.18 6.46 -0.83
CA LEU A 48 -4.02 6.38 0.38
C LEU A 48 -4.89 5.12 0.39
N ALA A 49 -5.51 4.77 -0.74
CA ALA A 49 -6.31 3.55 -0.86
C ALA A 49 -5.46 2.30 -0.60
N SER A 50 -4.27 2.25 -1.19
CA SER A 50 -3.32 1.14 -1.03
C SER A 50 -2.88 0.99 0.43
N VAL A 51 -2.47 2.09 1.07
CA VAL A 51 -2.03 2.09 2.48
C VAL A 51 -3.16 1.60 3.39
N ARG A 52 -4.37 2.13 3.25
CA ARG A 52 -5.53 1.72 4.08
C ARG A 52 -5.90 0.25 3.89
N LEU A 53 -5.90 -0.23 2.65
CA LEU A 53 -6.24 -1.62 2.37
C LEU A 53 -5.16 -2.57 2.89
N PHE A 54 -3.88 -2.23 2.66
CA PHE A 54 -2.74 -3.03 3.09
C PHE A 54 -2.66 -3.12 4.62
N SER A 55 -2.75 -1.99 5.33
CA SER A 55 -2.71 -1.99 6.80
C SER A 55 -3.89 -2.78 7.38
N SER A 56 -5.09 -2.58 6.83
CA SER A 56 -6.30 -3.32 7.25
C SER A 56 -6.16 -4.83 7.03
N LYS A 57 -5.55 -5.26 5.91
CA LYS A 57 -5.30 -6.70 5.66
C LYS A 57 -4.33 -7.30 6.68
N ILE A 58 -3.21 -6.64 6.95
CA ILE A 58 -2.20 -7.15 7.90
C ILE A 58 -2.78 -7.22 9.31
N ASP A 59 -3.48 -6.16 9.75
CA ASP A 59 -4.02 -6.07 11.10
C ASP A 59 -5.19 -7.05 11.33
N ASN A 60 -6.12 -7.19 10.36
CA ASN A 60 -7.32 -7.99 10.56
C ASN A 60 -7.14 -9.48 10.26
N GLU A 61 -6.28 -9.84 9.32
CA GLU A 61 -6.15 -11.22 8.84
C GLU A 61 -5.02 -11.98 9.56
N ASN A 62 -4.33 -11.33 10.51
CA ASN A 62 -3.20 -11.84 11.30
C ASN A 62 -2.18 -12.64 10.46
N ARG A 63 -2.00 -12.21 9.21
CA ARG A 63 -1.12 -12.83 8.22
C ARG A 63 -0.23 -11.77 7.60
N SER A 64 1.02 -12.17 7.35
CA SER A 64 1.93 -11.35 6.57
C SER A 64 1.64 -11.56 5.09
N ILE A 65 1.39 -10.46 4.38
CA ILE A 65 1.43 -10.42 2.92
C ILE A 65 2.68 -9.62 2.52
N PRO A 66 3.46 -10.08 1.51
CA PRO A 66 4.54 -9.27 0.98
C PRO A 66 4.02 -7.90 0.51
N ALA A 67 4.80 -6.85 0.75
CA ALA A 67 4.45 -5.49 0.32
C ALA A 67 4.55 -5.30 -1.20
N VAL A 68 5.27 -6.20 -1.89
CA VAL A 68 5.51 -6.17 -3.34
C VAL A 68 5.13 -7.55 -3.92
N PRO A 69 4.45 -7.61 -5.08
CA PRO A 69 4.11 -8.87 -5.74
C PRO A 69 5.34 -9.70 -6.14
N ASP A 70 5.16 -11.01 -6.28
CA ASP A 70 6.22 -11.89 -6.78
C ASP A 70 6.67 -11.49 -8.18
N GLY A 71 7.99 -11.44 -8.40
CA GLY A 71 8.59 -11.04 -9.67
C GLY A 71 8.62 -9.52 -9.92
N GLU A 72 8.10 -8.73 -8.99
CA GLU A 72 8.18 -7.27 -9.02
C GLU A 72 9.27 -6.76 -8.07
N MET A 73 9.86 -5.61 -8.37
CA MET A 73 10.83 -4.95 -7.51
C MET A 73 10.55 -3.45 -7.48
N ALA A 74 10.38 -2.90 -6.27
CA ALA A 74 10.50 -1.47 -6.04
C ALA A 74 11.98 -1.16 -5.76
N ASN A 75 12.54 -0.17 -6.43
CA ASN A 75 13.92 0.23 -6.17
C ASN A 75 14.04 0.99 -4.85
N ALA A 76 15.25 1.05 -4.28
CA ALA A 76 15.48 1.64 -2.97
C ALA A 76 15.04 3.12 -2.88
N THR A 77 15.20 3.88 -3.96
CA THR A 77 14.80 5.30 -4.02
C THR A 77 13.29 5.44 -4.00
N GLU A 78 12.56 4.65 -4.79
CA GLU A 78 11.09 4.65 -4.81
C GLU A 78 10.52 4.38 -3.41
N VAL A 79 11.06 3.36 -2.75
CA VAL A 79 10.65 2.98 -1.40
C VAL A 79 10.97 4.09 -0.39
N ALA A 80 12.19 4.65 -0.44
CA ALA A 80 12.61 5.70 0.48
C ALA A 80 11.76 6.97 0.35
N VAL A 81 11.45 7.39 -0.88
CA VAL A 81 10.57 8.54 -1.15
C VAL A 81 9.17 8.26 -0.60
N ALA A 82 8.57 7.12 -0.94
CA ALA A 82 7.23 6.78 -0.49
C ALA A 82 7.13 6.72 1.05
N ILE A 83 8.10 6.12 1.73
CA ILE A 83 8.14 6.06 3.19
C ILE A 83 8.29 7.45 3.79
N ASN A 84 9.21 8.28 3.28
CA ASN A 84 9.44 9.63 3.77
C ASN A 84 8.16 10.48 3.70
N GLU A 85 7.48 10.47 2.55
CA GLU A 85 6.26 11.25 2.34
C GLU A 85 5.11 10.75 3.22
N LEU A 86 4.95 9.43 3.35
CA LEU A 86 3.92 8.85 4.23
C LEU A 86 4.18 9.18 5.71
N MET A 87 5.44 9.14 6.14
CA MET A 87 5.82 9.52 7.50
C MET A 87 5.52 11.00 7.75
N GLN A 88 5.90 11.88 6.83
CA GLN A 88 5.62 13.31 6.94
C GLN A 88 4.10 13.57 7.00
N ALA A 89 3.31 12.93 6.13
CA ALA A 89 1.86 13.06 6.12
C ALA A 89 1.20 12.55 7.42
N ALA A 90 1.79 11.54 8.07
CA ALA A 90 1.33 11.00 9.34
C ALA A 90 1.88 11.74 10.57
N GLY A 91 2.77 12.73 10.39
CA GLY A 91 3.46 13.40 11.48
C GLY A 91 4.41 12.49 12.26
N LEU A 92 4.92 11.43 11.62
CA LEU A 92 5.82 10.44 12.22
C LEU A 92 7.27 10.78 11.93
N ASN A 93 8.14 10.54 12.91
CA ASN A 93 9.59 10.49 12.71
C ASN A 93 10.10 9.03 12.74
N MET A 94 11.38 8.82 12.38
CA MET A 94 12.01 7.48 12.36
C MET A 94 11.99 6.80 13.74
N PHE A 95 12.09 7.58 14.82
CA PHE A 95 12.06 7.08 16.18
C PHE A 95 10.67 6.56 16.57
N ASP A 96 9.60 7.26 16.18
CA ASP A 96 8.22 6.82 16.39
C ASP A 96 7.97 5.46 15.71
N LEU A 97 8.46 5.31 14.48
CA LEU A 97 8.35 4.07 13.73
C LEU A 97 9.14 2.93 14.41
N ALA A 98 10.37 3.19 14.86
CA ALA A 98 11.19 2.23 15.58
C ALA A 98 10.55 1.77 16.90
N MET A 99 9.88 2.68 17.63
CA MET A 99 9.11 2.33 18.82
C MET A 99 7.93 1.42 18.48
N TRP A 100 7.26 1.63 17.35
CA TRP A 100 6.14 0.80 16.93
C TRP A 100 6.59 -0.61 16.52
N THR A 101 7.66 -0.73 15.72
CA THR A 101 8.18 -2.04 15.29
C THR A 101 8.72 -2.84 16.48
N GLY A 102 9.40 -2.19 17.43
CA GLY A 102 9.88 -2.83 18.65
C GLY A 102 8.77 -3.33 19.58
N ARG A 103 7.55 -2.77 19.53
CA ARG A 103 6.39 -3.26 20.29
C ARG A 103 5.77 -4.52 19.70
N ARG A 104 5.94 -4.76 18.39
CA ARG A 104 5.40 -5.94 17.70
C ARG A 104 6.25 -7.20 17.90
N ASP A 105 7.33 -7.12 18.68
CA ASP A 105 8.19 -8.26 19.01
C ASP A 105 8.18 -8.60 20.51
N PRO A 106 7.13 -9.28 21.03
CA PRO A 106 7.18 -9.88 22.35
C PRO A 106 8.06 -11.16 22.42
N GLY A 107 8.68 -11.58 21.31
CA GLY A 107 9.35 -12.88 21.17
C GLY A 107 10.89 -12.85 21.09
N SER A 108 11.52 -11.72 20.76
CA SER A 108 12.98 -11.63 20.60
C SER A 108 13.78 -11.37 21.90
N ARG A 109 13.15 -11.54 23.07
CA ARG A 109 13.84 -11.54 24.38
C ARG A 109 13.56 -12.79 25.21
N ALA A 110 13.94 -13.94 24.65
CA ALA A 110 14.39 -15.12 25.38
C ALA A 110 15.38 -15.81 24.41
N SER A 111 16.67 -15.51 24.48
CA SER A 111 17.67 -16.35 25.19
C SER A 111 17.47 -17.83 24.94
#